data_AF-I3RC45-F1
#
_entry.id   AF-I3RC45-F1
#
_cell.length_a   1.000
_cell.length_b   1.000
_cell.length_c   1.000
_cell.angle_alpha   90.00
_cell.angle_beta   90.00
_cell.angle_gamma   90.00
#
_symmetry.space_group_name_H-M   'P 1'
#
loop_
_entity.id
_entity.type
_entity.pdbx_description
1 polymer ?
#
loop_
_entity_poly.entity_id
_entity_poly.type
_entity_poly.pdbx_seq_one_letter_code
_entity_poly.pdbx_strand_id
1 'polypeptide(L)'
;MEIPEIKPVLENHVCLSVEEALDALTGLFSPKNVKGVYAKISGKDATSSYLAEVLIDKSKLLAIEVTKDRTGEKLYGEDAIKKLAEIADNPLIIVAAYVLDEVTFKKVLADNLALYSQTPAVPLAEVFRKKASETIGEAITEARAEREEEIRQIIKKTEEVKEELIEERKKAIEERKIEVREGVNVTIKGDAEERVKERVKNAIMEYINTVRADIARTISGAQLKSVAIDGEIGSGTLSLVGEFYIVSSSGNPEIMKRKGLFILHKHIPKIRNMTNLKPIIKDFKVNVVIGDKVASMEARERGETTLWRLTRPPTHQLAPNLYLTVDPNFKQYFVGFARMLLKEIENRGVLVNRLEIEVFGGLREFEINIHLRGKARDVDEPVLQANILSLAKRHASELTKIVGKYVWINNVDVSLEKPLETEFSAKAAEVLKKKEEIEKEVEKLLKEAGIEELKYLVEDKKRSLETTIIASRINSAVQDLKERLQDELKTIPRANLRWIKVNYETNGNVIEVLLEASLAKMEEEGLFGALSSISSEEIRRRATEIITRIIREVSRDHQVQIRIKRLNILVR
;
A
#
# COMPACT_ATOMS: atom_id res chain seq x y z
N MET A 1 -12.78 -29.16 -4.01
CA MET A 1 -12.02 -28.12 -4.74
C MET A 1 -12.82 -26.83 -4.91
N GLU A 2 -12.17 -25.67 -4.95
CA GLU A 2 -12.82 -24.38 -5.25
C GLU A 2 -12.80 -24.08 -6.76
N ILE A 3 -13.93 -23.67 -7.32
CA ILE A 3 -14.10 -23.34 -8.74
C ILE A 3 -14.82 -21.98 -8.84
N PRO A 4 -14.39 -21.08 -9.74
CA PRO A 4 -15.15 -19.87 -10.06
C PRO A 4 -16.53 -20.21 -10.65
N GLU A 5 -17.51 -19.29 -10.49
CA GLU A 5 -18.87 -19.43 -11.02
C GLU A 5 -18.88 -19.45 -12.56
N ILE A 6 -18.74 -20.64 -13.15
CA ILE A 6 -18.74 -20.89 -14.59
C ILE A 6 -19.85 -21.88 -14.90
N LYS A 7 -20.51 -21.75 -16.06
CA LYS A 7 -21.50 -22.74 -16.50
C LYS A 7 -20.79 -24.00 -16.99
N PRO A 8 -21.21 -25.20 -16.57
CA PRO A 8 -20.67 -26.43 -17.10
C PRO A 8 -21.05 -26.58 -18.57
N VAL A 9 -20.10 -27.11 -19.34
CA VAL A 9 -20.28 -27.41 -20.77
C VAL A 9 -20.97 -28.76 -20.97
N LEU A 10 -20.82 -29.65 -19.99
CA LEU A 10 -21.37 -30.99 -20.01
C LEU A 10 -21.89 -31.31 -18.60
N GLU A 11 -23.15 -31.71 -18.49
CA GLU A 11 -23.83 -32.03 -17.23
C GLU A 11 -24.52 -33.39 -17.34
N ASN A 12 -24.46 -34.18 -16.26
CA ASN A 12 -25.14 -35.48 -16.12
C ASN A 12 -24.93 -36.43 -17.31
N HIS A 13 -23.73 -36.43 -17.88
CA HIS A 13 -23.39 -37.31 -19.00
C HIS A 13 -23.02 -38.69 -18.47
N VAL A 14 -23.72 -39.72 -18.93
CA VAL A 14 -23.50 -41.10 -18.51
C VAL A 14 -22.55 -41.76 -19.49
N CYS A 15 -21.41 -42.22 -19.00
CA CYS A 15 -20.41 -42.96 -19.77
C CYS A 15 -20.52 -44.44 -19.41
N LEU A 16 -20.84 -45.27 -20.39
CA LEU A 16 -20.99 -46.72 -20.21
C LEU A 16 -19.63 -47.45 -20.24
N SER A 17 -18.59 -46.77 -20.73
CA SER A 17 -17.24 -47.29 -20.81
C SER A 17 -16.19 -46.25 -20.42
N VAL A 18 -15.02 -46.75 -20.04
CA VAL A 18 -13.84 -45.93 -19.70
C VAL A 18 -13.39 -45.07 -20.89
N GLU A 19 -13.45 -45.63 -22.10
CA GLU A 19 -13.07 -44.98 -23.36
C GLU A 19 -13.99 -43.79 -23.66
N GLU A 20 -15.30 -43.97 -23.45
CA GLU A 20 -16.29 -42.90 -23.61
C GLU A 20 -16.09 -41.75 -22.61
N ALA A 21 -15.68 -42.06 -21.37
CA ALA A 21 -15.33 -41.03 -20.38
C ALA A 21 -14.06 -40.25 -20.78
N LEU A 22 -13.05 -40.94 -21.31
CA LEU A 22 -11.83 -40.29 -21.82
C LEU A 22 -12.13 -39.41 -23.04
N ASP A 23 -12.91 -39.90 -23.99
CA ASP A 23 -13.31 -39.15 -25.19
C ASP A 23 -14.16 -37.92 -24.83
N ALA A 24 -15.08 -38.06 -23.88
CA ALA A 24 -15.88 -36.94 -23.39
C ALA A 24 -15.01 -35.84 -22.75
N LEU A 25 -14.01 -36.21 -21.95
CA LEU A 25 -13.10 -35.25 -21.30
C LEU A 25 -12.11 -34.63 -22.28
N THR A 26 -11.55 -35.41 -23.20
CA THR A 26 -10.59 -34.92 -24.21
C THR A 26 -11.27 -34.06 -25.27
N GLY A 27 -12.51 -34.37 -25.65
CA GLY A 27 -13.32 -33.60 -26.59
C GLY A 27 -13.55 -32.15 -26.14
N LEU A 28 -13.56 -31.88 -24.83
CA LEU A 28 -13.69 -30.53 -24.26
C LEU A 28 -12.49 -29.62 -24.57
N PHE A 29 -11.34 -30.16 -24.97
CA PHE A 29 -10.16 -29.39 -25.36
C PHE A 29 -10.15 -28.98 -26.85
N SER A 30 -11.16 -29.38 -27.63
CA SER A 30 -11.28 -29.03 -29.06
C SER A 30 -11.29 -27.52 -29.37
N PRO A 31 -11.91 -26.64 -28.55
CA PRO A 31 -11.87 -25.20 -28.80
C PRO A 31 -10.46 -24.62 -28.54
N LYS A 32 -9.99 -23.70 -29.41
CA LYS A 32 -8.62 -23.15 -29.35
C LYS A 32 -8.24 -22.45 -28.03
N ASN A 33 -9.22 -22.00 -27.25
CA ASN A 33 -9.00 -21.21 -26.04
C ASN A 33 -9.08 -22.02 -24.73
N VAL A 34 -9.13 -23.35 -24.81
CA VAL A 34 -9.19 -24.23 -23.63
C VAL A 34 -7.78 -24.62 -23.19
N LYS A 35 -7.46 -24.29 -21.93
CA LYS A 35 -6.19 -24.66 -21.31
C LYS A 35 -6.35 -25.76 -20.27
N GLY A 36 -7.52 -25.91 -19.66
CA GLY A 36 -7.79 -26.98 -18.72
C GLY A 36 -9.26 -27.34 -18.65
N VAL A 37 -9.55 -28.48 -18.04
CA VAL A 37 -10.90 -28.94 -17.74
C VAL A 37 -10.97 -29.27 -16.26
N TYR A 38 -11.99 -28.75 -15.60
CA TYR A 38 -12.36 -29.22 -14.28
C TYR A 38 -13.61 -30.10 -14.42
N ALA A 39 -13.60 -31.31 -13.88
CA ALA A 39 -14.74 -32.23 -13.96
C ALA A 39 -15.10 -32.83 -12.61
N LYS A 40 -16.40 -33.04 -12.42
CA LYS A 40 -16.99 -33.80 -11.32
C LYS A 40 -17.49 -35.12 -11.88
N ILE A 41 -16.88 -36.21 -11.46
CA ILE A 41 -17.13 -37.55 -11.95
C ILE A 41 -17.67 -38.37 -10.78
N SER A 42 -18.88 -38.88 -10.93
CA SER A 42 -19.47 -39.84 -10.00
C SER A 42 -19.27 -41.25 -10.51
N GLY A 43 -18.84 -42.14 -9.63
CA GLY A 43 -18.67 -43.56 -9.90
C GLY A 43 -19.07 -44.40 -8.70
N LYS A 44 -19.27 -45.68 -8.92
CA LYS A 44 -19.68 -46.61 -7.85
C LYS A 44 -18.86 -47.88 -7.93
N ASP A 45 -18.49 -48.42 -6.76
CA ASP A 45 -17.97 -49.78 -6.63
C ASP A 45 -19.02 -50.71 -5.97
N ALA A 46 -18.64 -51.95 -5.68
CA ALA A 46 -19.53 -52.91 -5.03
C ALA A 46 -20.03 -52.46 -3.63
N THR A 47 -19.34 -51.54 -2.99
CA THR A 47 -19.51 -51.17 -1.58
C THR A 47 -20.03 -49.75 -1.35
N SER A 48 -19.74 -48.79 -2.23
CA SER A 48 -20.01 -47.36 -2.03
C SER A 48 -20.02 -46.56 -3.34
N SER A 49 -20.63 -45.38 -3.30
CA SER A 49 -20.55 -44.36 -4.35
C SER A 49 -19.52 -43.30 -3.99
N TYR A 50 -18.89 -42.76 -5.03
CA TYR A 50 -17.75 -41.85 -4.95
C TYR A 50 -17.99 -40.66 -5.89
N LEU A 51 -17.56 -39.48 -5.45
CA LEU A 51 -17.50 -38.27 -6.24
C LEU A 51 -16.05 -37.82 -6.35
N ALA A 52 -15.49 -37.91 -7.56
CA ALA A 52 -14.17 -37.43 -7.90
C ALA A 52 -14.24 -36.04 -8.51
N GLU A 53 -13.56 -35.08 -7.91
CA GLU A 53 -13.31 -33.76 -8.48
C GLU A 53 -11.89 -33.76 -9.07
N VAL A 54 -11.78 -33.52 -10.38
CA VAL A 54 -10.54 -33.62 -11.13
C VAL A 54 -10.22 -32.32 -11.86
N LEU A 55 -8.95 -31.92 -11.83
CA LEU A 55 -8.40 -30.86 -12.68
C LEU A 55 -7.44 -31.49 -13.69
N ILE A 56 -7.69 -31.20 -14.96
CA ILE A 56 -7.09 -31.89 -16.10
C ILE A 56 -6.54 -30.86 -17.09
N ASP A 57 -5.36 -31.12 -17.66
CA ASP A 57 -4.84 -30.44 -18.86
C ASP A 57 -4.94 -31.38 -20.07
N LYS A 58 -4.55 -30.95 -21.27
CA LYS A 58 -4.72 -31.68 -22.54
C LYS A 58 -4.22 -33.13 -22.54
N SER A 59 -3.29 -33.47 -21.65
CA SER A 59 -2.68 -34.80 -21.59
C SER A 59 -2.60 -35.42 -20.20
N LYS A 60 -2.68 -34.64 -19.11
CA LYS A 60 -2.36 -35.09 -17.75
C LYS A 60 -3.44 -34.70 -16.74
N LEU A 61 -3.65 -35.57 -15.77
CA LEU A 61 -4.38 -35.27 -14.54
C LEU A 61 -3.46 -34.46 -13.61
N LEU A 62 -3.90 -33.28 -13.19
CA LEU A 62 -3.08 -32.34 -12.42
C LEU A 62 -3.44 -32.31 -10.94
N ALA A 63 -4.72 -32.42 -10.62
CA ALA A 63 -5.18 -32.50 -9.23
C ALA A 63 -6.42 -33.38 -9.15
N ILE A 64 -6.56 -34.11 -8.04
CA ILE A 64 -7.74 -34.93 -7.78
C ILE A 64 -8.10 -34.94 -6.30
N GLU A 65 -9.41 -34.93 -6.03
CA GLU A 65 -10.03 -35.14 -4.73
C GLU A 65 -11.18 -36.13 -4.91
N VAL A 66 -11.18 -37.24 -4.16
CA VAL A 66 -12.27 -38.23 -4.21
C VAL A 66 -12.98 -38.23 -2.86
N THR A 67 -14.28 -37.96 -2.87
CA THR A 67 -15.15 -38.01 -1.68
C THR A 67 -16.04 -39.24 -1.74
N LYS A 68 -16.12 -40.00 -0.64
CA LYS A 68 -17.03 -41.14 -0.49
C LYS A 68 -18.39 -40.67 0.03
N ASP A 69 -19.46 -40.86 -0.73
CA ASP A 69 -20.76 -40.22 -0.45
C ASP A 69 -21.37 -40.62 0.91
N ARG A 70 -21.18 -41.88 1.33
CA ARG A 70 -21.78 -42.39 2.58
C ARG A 70 -21.06 -41.94 3.85
N THR A 71 -19.74 -41.78 3.80
CA THR A 71 -18.92 -41.49 4.99
C THR A 71 -18.40 -40.05 5.00
N GLY A 72 -18.45 -39.35 3.87
CA GLY A 72 -17.83 -38.04 3.69
C GLY A 72 -16.30 -38.07 3.73
N GLU A 73 -15.70 -39.25 3.71
CA GLU A 73 -14.25 -39.45 3.73
C GLU A 73 -13.64 -38.97 2.42
N LYS A 74 -12.54 -38.20 2.52
CA LYS A 74 -11.86 -37.59 1.38
C LYS A 74 -10.49 -38.21 1.18
N LEU A 75 -10.23 -38.66 -0.04
CA LEU A 75 -8.94 -39.15 -0.53
C LEU A 75 -8.30 -38.09 -1.41
N TYR A 76 -6.97 -37.98 -1.34
CA TYR A 76 -6.17 -37.02 -2.10
C TYR A 76 -4.96 -37.69 -2.73
N GLY A 77 -4.38 -37.07 -3.76
CA GLY A 77 -3.12 -37.51 -4.35
C GLY A 77 -3.16 -38.93 -4.92
N GLU A 78 -2.14 -39.74 -4.63
CA GLU A 78 -2.00 -41.11 -5.16
C GLU A 78 -3.21 -42.02 -4.86
N ASP A 79 -3.75 -41.95 -3.64
CA ASP A 79 -4.87 -42.79 -3.21
C ASP A 79 -6.16 -42.43 -3.96
N ALA A 80 -6.34 -41.15 -4.26
CA ALA A 80 -7.45 -40.66 -5.07
C ALA A 80 -7.32 -41.09 -6.53
N ILE A 81 -6.11 -41.07 -7.12
CA ILE A 81 -5.87 -41.57 -8.49
C ILE A 81 -6.19 -43.06 -8.57
N LYS A 82 -5.67 -43.87 -7.64
CA LYS A 82 -5.94 -45.32 -7.60
C LYS A 82 -7.44 -45.59 -7.47
N LYS A 83 -8.14 -44.82 -6.64
CA LYS A 83 -9.57 -45.00 -6.46
C LYS A 83 -10.36 -44.61 -7.71
N LEU A 84 -9.97 -43.52 -8.39
CA LEU A 84 -10.58 -43.14 -9.66
C LEU A 84 -10.38 -44.22 -10.74
N ALA A 85 -9.16 -44.78 -10.83
CA ALA A 85 -8.86 -45.87 -11.75
C ALA A 85 -9.69 -47.13 -11.47
N GLU A 86 -9.92 -47.47 -10.19
CA GLU A 86 -10.75 -48.61 -9.78
C GLU A 86 -12.23 -48.41 -10.14
N ILE A 87 -12.80 -47.23 -9.89
CA ILE A 87 -14.21 -46.95 -10.20
C ILE A 87 -14.45 -46.73 -11.69
N ALA A 88 -13.41 -46.37 -12.46
CA ALA A 88 -13.53 -46.11 -13.89
C ALA A 88 -13.87 -47.34 -14.71
N ASP A 89 -13.52 -48.55 -14.24
CA ASP A 89 -13.91 -49.82 -14.88
C ASP A 89 -15.44 -50.06 -14.84
N ASN A 90 -16.19 -49.32 -14.02
CA ASN A 90 -17.64 -49.33 -13.98
C ASN A 90 -18.24 -48.12 -14.74
N PRO A 91 -19.54 -48.14 -15.10
CA PRO A 91 -20.19 -46.97 -15.68
C PRO A 91 -20.03 -45.73 -14.80
N LEU A 92 -19.55 -44.64 -15.40
CA LEU A 92 -19.30 -43.36 -14.75
C LEU A 92 -20.34 -42.33 -15.15
N ILE A 93 -20.57 -41.34 -14.30
CA ILE A 93 -21.41 -40.19 -14.61
C ILE A 93 -20.56 -38.93 -14.46
N ILE A 94 -20.31 -38.22 -15.55
CA ILE A 94 -19.74 -36.87 -15.49
C ILE A 94 -20.87 -35.94 -15.09
N VAL A 95 -20.94 -35.65 -13.79
CA VAL A 95 -21.97 -34.80 -13.16
C VAL A 95 -21.90 -33.39 -13.74
N ALA A 96 -20.69 -32.86 -13.85
CA ALA A 96 -20.44 -31.56 -14.46
C ALA A 96 -19.00 -31.48 -14.97
N ALA A 97 -18.78 -30.93 -16.16
CA ALA A 97 -17.46 -30.59 -16.67
C ALA A 97 -17.41 -29.13 -17.14
N TYR A 98 -16.36 -28.42 -16.73
CA TYR A 98 -16.16 -27.01 -16.89
C TYR A 98 -14.88 -26.78 -17.68
N VAL A 99 -15.00 -26.01 -18.75
CA VAL A 99 -13.88 -25.63 -19.60
C VAL A 99 -13.22 -24.39 -19.00
N LEU A 100 -11.89 -24.43 -18.83
CA LEU A 100 -11.10 -23.37 -18.23
C LEU A 100 -10.22 -22.71 -19.30
N ASP A 101 -10.37 -21.40 -19.46
CA ASP A 101 -9.44 -20.58 -20.22
C ASP A 101 -8.11 -20.41 -19.45
N GLU A 102 -7.10 -19.78 -20.07
CA GLU A 102 -5.78 -19.68 -19.45
C GLU A 102 -5.78 -18.94 -18.10
N VAL A 103 -6.59 -17.90 -17.96
CA VAL A 103 -6.64 -17.08 -16.74
C VAL A 103 -7.34 -17.85 -15.62
N THR A 104 -8.47 -18.46 -15.95
CA THR A 104 -9.28 -19.26 -15.01
C THR A 104 -8.53 -20.51 -14.58
N PHE A 105 -7.86 -21.19 -15.52
CA PHE A 105 -7.04 -22.36 -15.21
C PHE A 105 -5.93 -22.03 -14.23
N LYS A 106 -5.20 -20.92 -14.43
CA LYS A 106 -4.18 -20.44 -13.50
C LYS A 106 -4.77 -20.12 -12.12
N LYS A 107 -5.95 -19.52 -12.08
CA LYS A 107 -6.65 -19.22 -10.83
C LYS A 107 -7.05 -20.49 -10.08
N VAL A 108 -7.72 -21.44 -10.73
CA VAL A 108 -8.12 -22.73 -10.13
C VAL A 108 -6.90 -23.52 -9.65
N LEU A 109 -5.80 -23.48 -10.40
CA LEU A 109 -4.55 -24.14 -10.01
C LEU A 109 -3.90 -23.46 -8.79
N ALA A 110 -3.97 -22.14 -8.69
CA ALA A 110 -3.50 -21.39 -7.51
C ALA A 110 -4.37 -21.65 -6.27
N ASP A 111 -5.69 -21.64 -6.42
CA ASP A 111 -6.66 -21.86 -5.34
C ASP A 111 -6.58 -23.31 -4.80
N ASN A 112 -6.11 -24.27 -5.62
CA ASN A 112 -5.99 -25.69 -5.27
C ASN A 112 -4.51 -26.18 -5.23
N LEU A 113 -3.54 -25.30 -4.96
CA LEU A 113 -2.10 -25.61 -5.00
C LEU A 113 -1.69 -26.78 -4.09
N ALA A 114 -2.34 -26.92 -2.93
CA ALA A 114 -2.07 -28.01 -1.99
C ALA A 114 -2.39 -29.39 -2.61
N LEU A 115 -3.50 -29.49 -3.34
CA LEU A 115 -3.93 -30.72 -4.01
C LEU A 115 -3.03 -31.02 -5.21
N TYR A 116 -2.66 -30.00 -5.97
CA TYR A 116 -1.70 -30.11 -7.08
C TYR A 116 -0.32 -30.61 -6.62
N SER A 117 0.12 -30.17 -5.44
CA SER A 117 1.42 -30.59 -4.88
C SER A 117 1.43 -32.06 -4.44
N GLN A 118 0.28 -32.57 -4.01
CA GLN A 118 0.12 -33.96 -3.55
C GLN A 118 -0.25 -34.94 -4.68
N THR A 119 -0.70 -34.43 -5.82
CA THR A 119 -1.14 -35.24 -6.96
C THR A 119 0.01 -35.43 -7.96
N PRO A 120 0.45 -36.67 -8.22
CA PRO A 120 1.35 -36.96 -9.33
C PRO A 120 0.69 -36.63 -10.67
N ALA A 121 1.44 -36.06 -11.61
CA ALA A 121 0.92 -35.65 -12.92
C ALA A 121 0.82 -36.84 -13.88
N VAL A 122 -0.16 -37.72 -13.65
CA VAL A 122 -0.33 -38.97 -14.42
C VAL A 122 -1.04 -38.69 -15.76
N PRO A 123 -0.63 -39.31 -16.88
CA PRO A 123 -1.34 -39.21 -18.15
C PRO A 123 -2.80 -39.66 -18.04
N LEU A 124 -3.72 -38.89 -18.62
CA LEU A 124 -5.16 -39.21 -18.58
C LEU A 124 -5.48 -40.59 -19.17
N ALA A 125 -4.78 -40.94 -20.25
CA ALA A 125 -4.98 -42.22 -20.92
C ALA A 125 -4.67 -43.42 -20.01
N GLU A 126 -3.75 -43.28 -19.05
CA GLU A 126 -3.43 -44.35 -18.09
C GLU A 126 -4.45 -44.40 -16.94
N VAL A 127 -5.02 -43.26 -16.55
CA VAL A 127 -6.09 -43.20 -15.54
C VAL A 127 -7.39 -43.82 -16.07
N PHE A 128 -7.70 -43.57 -17.35
CA PHE A 128 -8.89 -44.07 -18.03
C PHE A 128 -8.54 -45.22 -19.00
N ARG A 129 -7.76 -46.19 -18.51
CA ARG A 129 -7.47 -47.43 -19.22
C ARG A 129 -8.33 -48.57 -18.68
N LYS A 130 -8.74 -49.52 -19.53
CA LYS A 130 -9.35 -50.78 -19.06
C LYS A 130 -8.37 -51.51 -18.12
N LYS A 131 -8.83 -51.88 -16.92
CA LYS A 131 -8.00 -52.43 -15.82
C LYS A 131 -6.89 -51.48 -15.35
N ALA A 132 -7.16 -50.17 -15.35
CA ALA A 132 -6.21 -49.17 -14.85
C ALA A 132 -5.75 -49.48 -13.42
N SER A 133 -6.61 -50.06 -12.58
CA SER A 133 -6.27 -50.46 -11.21
C SER A 133 -5.02 -51.35 -11.07
N GLU A 134 -4.70 -52.17 -12.09
CA GLU A 134 -3.53 -53.07 -12.09
C GLU A 134 -2.22 -52.37 -12.54
N THR A 135 -2.31 -51.30 -13.33
CA THR A 135 -1.17 -50.65 -14.01
C THR A 135 -0.88 -49.23 -13.52
N ILE A 136 -1.84 -48.60 -12.84
CA ILE A 136 -1.74 -47.21 -12.37
C ILE A 136 -0.60 -47.00 -11.36
N GLY A 137 -0.22 -48.05 -10.62
CA GLY A 137 0.90 -48.00 -9.68
C GLY A 137 2.23 -47.70 -10.38
N GLU A 138 2.49 -48.31 -11.54
CA GLU A 138 3.71 -48.09 -12.33
C GLU A 138 3.71 -46.68 -12.93
N ALA A 139 2.58 -46.24 -13.50
CA ALA A 139 2.43 -44.90 -14.06
C ALA A 139 2.61 -43.77 -13.01
N ILE A 140 2.18 -43.99 -11.76
CA ILE A 140 2.42 -43.07 -10.64
C ILE A 140 3.91 -43.00 -10.30
N THR A 141 4.61 -44.14 -10.27
CA THR A 141 6.05 -44.17 -9.97
C THR A 141 6.89 -43.51 -11.06
N GLU A 142 6.53 -43.72 -12.33
CA GLU A 142 7.20 -43.11 -13.48
C GLU A 142 7.00 -41.58 -13.50
N ALA A 143 5.76 -41.11 -13.30
CA ALA A 143 5.45 -39.67 -13.22
C ALA A 143 6.19 -38.96 -12.07
N ARG A 144 6.49 -39.67 -10.98
CA ARG A 144 7.28 -39.14 -9.86
C ARG A 144 8.77 -39.07 -10.20
N ALA A 145 9.31 -40.09 -10.86
CA ALA A 145 10.69 -40.13 -11.30
C ALA A 145 10.99 -39.03 -12.33
N GLU A 146 10.12 -38.82 -13.30
CA GLU A 146 10.23 -37.74 -14.29
C GLU A 146 10.28 -36.36 -13.61
N ARG A 147 9.42 -36.13 -12.61
CA ARG A 147 9.37 -34.86 -11.87
C ARG A 147 10.64 -34.62 -11.06
N GLU A 148 11.22 -35.65 -10.45
CA GLU A 148 12.50 -35.55 -9.75
C GLU A 148 13.68 -35.29 -10.69
N GLU A 149 13.68 -35.88 -11.89
CA GLU A 149 14.70 -35.63 -12.92
C GLU A 149 14.61 -34.21 -13.49
N GLU A 150 13.40 -33.71 -13.77
CA GLU A 150 13.18 -32.32 -14.18
C GLU A 150 13.72 -31.33 -13.13
N ILE A 151 13.43 -31.57 -11.85
CA ILE A 151 13.94 -30.74 -10.75
C ILE A 151 15.47 -30.79 -10.69
N ARG A 152 16.10 -31.96 -10.86
CA ARG A 152 17.57 -32.10 -10.89
C ARG A 152 18.20 -31.36 -12.08
N GLN A 153 17.57 -31.42 -13.25
CA GLN A 153 18.06 -30.70 -14.43
C GLN A 153 17.96 -29.18 -14.27
N ILE A 154 16.88 -28.68 -13.64
CA ILE A 154 16.72 -27.26 -13.34
C ILE A 154 17.79 -26.81 -12.33
N ILE A 155 18.07 -27.59 -11.30
CA ILE A 155 19.11 -27.27 -10.32
C ILE A 155 20.49 -27.21 -10.99
N LYS A 156 20.86 -28.19 -11.81
CA LYS A 156 22.13 -28.19 -12.55
C LYS A 156 22.28 -26.96 -13.46
N LYS A 157 21.25 -26.64 -14.25
CA LYS A 157 21.26 -25.44 -15.11
C LYS A 157 21.38 -24.14 -14.29
N THR A 158 20.79 -24.11 -13.10
CA THR A 158 20.87 -22.93 -12.21
C THR A 158 22.25 -22.81 -11.55
N GLU A 159 22.94 -23.91 -11.30
CA GLU A 159 24.31 -23.94 -10.78
C GLU A 159 25.34 -23.57 -11.85
N GLU A 160 25.19 -24.09 -13.08
CA GLU A 160 26.05 -23.73 -14.23
C GLU A 160 26.01 -22.22 -14.52
N VAL A 161 24.81 -21.62 -14.54
CA VAL A 161 24.64 -20.16 -14.72
C VAL A 161 25.28 -19.36 -13.58
N LYS A 162 25.27 -19.89 -12.34
CA LYS A 162 25.94 -19.23 -11.20
C LYS A 162 27.45 -19.32 -11.31
N GLU A 163 28.00 -20.44 -11.78
CA GLU A 163 29.45 -20.59 -11.95
C GLU A 163 29.99 -19.70 -13.08
N GLU A 164 29.29 -19.62 -14.21
CA GLU A 164 29.63 -18.69 -15.31
C GLU A 164 29.63 -17.22 -14.84
N LEU A 165 28.61 -16.81 -14.08
CA LEU A 165 28.53 -15.46 -13.49
C LEU A 165 29.66 -15.17 -12.49
N ILE A 166 30.21 -16.20 -11.82
CA ILE A 166 31.34 -16.06 -10.89
C ILE A 166 32.66 -15.96 -11.65
N GLU A 167 32.84 -16.70 -12.74
CA GLU A 167 34.04 -16.60 -13.59
C GLU A 167 34.11 -15.27 -14.35
N GLU A 168 32.99 -14.79 -14.89
CA GLU A 168 32.93 -13.45 -15.52
C GLU A 168 33.25 -12.35 -14.51
N ARG A 169 32.77 -12.49 -13.26
CA ARG A 169 33.14 -11.58 -12.17
C ARG A 169 34.63 -11.63 -11.83
N LYS A 170 35.27 -12.81 -11.85
CA LYS A 170 36.71 -12.94 -11.58
C LYS A 170 37.54 -12.29 -12.69
N LYS A 171 37.19 -12.50 -13.96
CA LYS A 171 37.86 -11.86 -15.11
C LYS A 171 37.69 -10.33 -15.10
N ALA A 172 36.49 -9.83 -14.75
CA ALA A 172 36.25 -8.39 -14.61
C ALA A 172 36.99 -7.73 -13.42
N ILE A 173 37.40 -8.51 -12.42
CA ILE A 173 38.18 -8.04 -11.26
C ILE A 173 39.68 -8.00 -11.57
N GLU A 174 40.21 -8.95 -12.35
CA GLU A 174 41.63 -8.96 -12.76
C GLU A 174 41.97 -7.83 -13.74
N GLU A 175 41.04 -7.41 -14.61
CA GLU A 175 41.24 -6.31 -15.57
C GLU A 175 41.15 -4.89 -14.95
N ARG A 176 40.83 -4.75 -13.65
CA ARG A 176 40.69 -3.45 -12.96
C ARG A 176 41.69 -3.20 -11.83
N LYS A 177 42.97 -3.52 -12.03
CA LYS A 177 44.05 -2.84 -11.28
C LYS A 177 44.22 -1.42 -11.82
N ILE A 178 43.49 -0.47 -11.24
CA ILE A 178 43.71 0.95 -11.51
C ILE A 178 45.00 1.37 -10.79
N GLU A 179 46.08 1.59 -11.53
CA GLU A 179 47.20 2.40 -11.04
C GLU A 179 46.69 3.83 -10.80
N VAL A 180 46.50 4.22 -9.54
CA VAL A 180 46.17 5.60 -9.19
C VAL A 180 47.38 6.48 -9.50
N ARG A 181 47.40 7.10 -10.69
CA ARG A 181 48.43 8.10 -11.05
C ARG A 181 48.34 9.30 -10.09
N GLU A 182 49.43 9.60 -9.42
CA GLU A 182 49.55 10.78 -8.56
C GLU A 182 49.67 12.05 -9.43
N GLY A 183 48.80 13.05 -9.22
CA GLY A 183 48.82 14.27 -10.04
C GLY A 183 47.66 15.22 -9.81
N VAL A 184 47.89 16.52 -10.08
CA VAL A 184 46.88 17.57 -10.11
C VAL A 184 46.74 18.05 -11.54
N ASN A 185 45.61 17.77 -12.18
CA ASN A 185 45.28 18.22 -13.52
C ASN A 185 44.23 19.33 -13.45
N VAL A 186 44.56 20.52 -13.95
CA VAL A 186 43.63 21.66 -14.02
C VAL A 186 43.52 22.12 -15.47
N THR A 187 42.35 21.97 -16.08
CA THR A 187 42.06 22.44 -17.44
C THR A 187 41.11 23.63 -17.35
N ILE A 188 41.37 24.70 -18.10
CA ILE A 188 40.47 25.87 -18.16
C ILE A 188 40.04 26.08 -19.61
N LYS A 189 38.72 26.08 -19.84
CA LYS A 189 38.07 26.30 -21.13
C LYS A 189 37.28 27.61 -21.08
N GLY A 190 37.16 28.30 -22.21
CA GLY A 190 36.40 29.54 -22.32
C GLY A 190 37.12 30.64 -23.13
N ASP A 191 36.33 31.58 -23.64
CA ASP A 191 36.76 32.69 -24.49
C ASP A 191 37.16 33.92 -23.64
N ALA A 192 38.20 33.74 -22.83
CA ALA A 192 38.73 34.77 -21.94
C ALA A 192 40.22 35.02 -22.21
N GLU A 193 40.70 36.23 -21.91
CA GLU A 193 42.12 36.58 -22.02
C GLU A 193 43.02 35.63 -21.22
N GLU A 194 44.20 35.33 -21.76
CA GLU A 194 45.14 34.36 -21.16
C GLU A 194 45.53 34.71 -19.72
N ARG A 195 45.62 36.01 -19.40
CA ARG A 195 45.86 36.53 -18.04
C ARG A 195 44.75 36.15 -17.05
N VAL A 196 43.50 36.09 -17.50
CA VAL A 196 42.36 35.69 -16.66
C VAL A 196 42.36 34.18 -16.45
N LYS A 197 42.70 33.40 -17.47
CA LYS A 197 42.87 31.94 -17.36
C LYS A 197 43.98 31.58 -16.37
N GLU A 198 45.12 32.25 -16.41
CA GLU A 198 46.22 32.03 -15.46
C GLU A 198 45.82 32.38 -14.02
N ARG A 199 45.10 33.49 -13.81
CA ARG A 199 44.58 33.85 -12.48
C ARG A 199 43.61 32.81 -11.93
N VAL A 200 42.73 32.28 -12.78
CA VAL A 200 41.80 31.21 -12.40
C VAL A 200 42.56 29.92 -12.08
N LYS A 201 43.59 29.57 -12.87
CA LYS A 201 44.43 28.40 -12.60
C LYS A 201 45.12 28.48 -11.25
N ASN A 202 45.71 29.64 -10.94
CA ASN A 202 46.37 29.88 -9.66
C ASN A 202 45.38 29.81 -8.48
N ALA A 203 44.19 30.38 -8.63
CA ALA A 203 43.15 30.31 -7.61
C ALA A 203 42.64 28.89 -7.36
N ILE A 204 42.50 28.08 -8.42
CA ILE A 204 42.12 26.66 -8.30
C ILE A 204 43.24 25.87 -7.62
N MET A 205 44.52 26.13 -7.94
CA MET A 205 45.65 25.48 -7.29
C MET A 205 45.72 25.80 -5.79
N GLU A 206 45.49 27.06 -5.41
CA GLU A 206 45.46 27.46 -4.00
C GLU A 206 44.27 26.87 -3.23
N TYR A 207 43.12 26.74 -3.91
CA TYR A 207 41.97 25.99 -3.41
C TYR A 207 42.32 24.52 -3.15
N ILE A 208 42.95 23.83 -4.10
CA ILE A 208 43.36 22.42 -3.96
C ILE A 208 44.34 22.25 -2.79
N ASN A 209 45.31 23.16 -2.64
CA ASN A 209 46.27 23.12 -1.53
C ASN A 209 45.58 23.30 -0.17
N THR A 210 44.62 24.22 -0.08
CA THR A 210 43.80 24.40 1.14
C THR A 210 43.02 23.14 1.46
N VAL A 211 42.36 22.55 0.46
CA VAL A 211 41.55 21.34 0.61
C VAL A 211 42.43 20.16 1.04
N ARG A 212 43.60 19.98 0.43
CA ARG A 212 44.56 18.92 0.78
C ARG A 212 44.98 19.02 2.25
N ALA A 213 45.28 20.22 2.74
CA ALA A 213 45.64 20.46 4.13
C ALA A 213 44.48 20.19 5.10
N ASP A 214 43.25 20.62 4.77
CA ASP A 214 42.09 20.44 5.65
C ASP A 214 41.61 18.99 5.68
N ILE A 215 41.73 18.24 4.57
CA ILE A 215 41.46 16.79 4.51
C ILE A 215 42.43 16.03 5.41
N ALA A 216 43.73 16.29 5.30
CA ALA A 216 44.76 15.62 6.10
C ALA A 216 44.59 15.89 7.61
N ARG A 217 44.09 17.08 7.98
CA ARG A 217 43.86 17.47 9.38
C ARG A 217 42.55 16.95 9.95
N THR A 218 41.47 16.95 9.15
CA THR A 218 40.10 16.70 9.64
C THR A 218 39.70 15.23 9.53
N ILE A 219 40.31 14.49 8.60
CA ILE A 219 40.01 13.08 8.36
C ILE A 219 41.26 12.27 8.73
N SER A 220 41.19 11.57 9.87
CA SER A 220 42.28 10.75 10.39
C SER A 220 42.74 9.72 9.37
N GLY A 221 44.00 9.82 8.94
CA GLY A 221 44.63 8.86 8.03
C GLY A 221 44.20 8.99 6.55
N ALA A 222 43.59 10.10 6.13
CA ALA A 222 43.21 10.32 4.74
C ALA A 222 44.11 11.34 4.03
N GLN A 223 44.45 11.07 2.76
CA GLN A 223 45.27 11.92 1.91
C GLN A 223 44.62 12.10 0.54
N LEU A 224 44.60 13.34 0.04
CA LEU A 224 44.12 13.64 -1.31
C LEU A 224 45.24 13.37 -2.33
N LYS A 225 45.13 12.25 -3.07
CA LYS A 225 46.19 11.76 -3.98
C LYS A 225 46.09 12.29 -5.41
N SER A 226 44.88 12.33 -5.98
CA SER A 226 44.67 12.79 -7.36
C SER A 226 43.49 13.76 -7.43
N VAL A 227 43.66 14.81 -8.23
CA VAL A 227 42.67 15.87 -8.42
C VAL A 227 42.64 16.24 -9.90
N ALA A 228 41.48 16.13 -10.52
CA ALA A 228 41.20 16.66 -11.84
C ALA A 228 40.13 17.74 -11.71
N ILE A 229 40.39 18.97 -12.15
CA ILE A 229 39.40 20.05 -12.16
C ILE A 229 39.36 20.68 -13.54
N ASP A 230 38.20 20.63 -14.18
CA ASP A 230 37.88 21.33 -15.40
C ASP A 230 37.04 22.58 -15.08
N GLY A 231 37.58 23.75 -15.40
CA GLY A 231 36.92 25.04 -15.23
C GLY A 231 36.47 25.64 -16.55
N GLU A 232 35.23 26.11 -16.63
CA GLU A 232 34.69 26.84 -17.78
C GLU A 232 34.37 28.29 -17.37
N ILE A 233 35.03 29.27 -18.01
CA ILE A 233 34.83 30.70 -17.73
C ILE A 233 33.68 31.21 -18.59
N GLY A 234 32.61 31.67 -17.93
CA GLY A 234 31.50 32.41 -18.55
C GLY A 234 31.54 33.90 -18.19
N SER A 235 30.50 34.64 -18.60
CA SER A 235 30.35 36.08 -18.32
C SER A 235 30.09 36.37 -16.83
N GLY A 236 31.16 36.36 -16.02
CA GLY A 236 31.13 36.63 -14.56
C GLY A 236 31.03 35.39 -13.67
N THR A 237 31.02 34.18 -14.25
CA THR A 237 30.89 32.91 -13.53
C THR A 237 31.97 31.92 -13.94
N LEU A 238 32.42 31.10 -13.00
CA LEU A 238 33.36 30.00 -13.25
C LEU A 238 32.66 28.68 -12.95
N SER A 239 32.33 27.91 -13.99
CA SER A 239 31.74 26.59 -13.81
C SER A 239 32.83 25.55 -13.56
N LEU A 240 32.73 24.77 -12.50
CA LEU A 240 33.73 23.79 -12.10
C LEU A 240 33.15 22.37 -12.15
N VAL A 241 33.87 21.49 -12.84
CA VAL A 241 33.68 20.03 -12.79
C VAL A 241 34.95 19.45 -12.19
N GLY A 242 34.84 18.58 -11.18
CA GLY A 242 36.01 18.11 -10.43
C GLY A 242 35.92 16.66 -10.00
N GLU A 243 36.99 15.90 -10.19
CA GLU A 243 37.17 14.55 -9.66
C GLU A 243 38.29 14.52 -8.62
N PHE A 244 37.98 14.01 -7.44
CA PHE A 244 38.88 13.99 -6.29
C PHE A 244 39.05 12.56 -5.78
N TYR A 245 40.30 12.11 -5.63
CA TYR A 245 40.64 10.79 -5.12
C TYR A 245 41.30 10.90 -3.75
N ILE A 246 40.56 10.48 -2.71
CA ILE A 246 41.02 10.47 -1.31
C ILE A 246 41.40 9.03 -0.95
N VAL A 247 42.63 8.82 -0.51
CA VAL A 247 43.11 7.51 -0.07
C VAL A 247 43.26 7.50 1.44
N SER A 248 42.79 6.43 2.10
CA SER A 248 42.98 6.25 3.53
C SER A 248 43.36 4.82 3.90
N SER A 249 44.15 4.66 4.96
CA SER A 249 44.54 3.34 5.48
C SER A 249 43.45 2.67 6.31
N SER A 250 42.52 3.43 6.91
CA SER A 250 41.46 2.87 7.75
C SER A 250 40.30 3.86 7.92
N GLY A 251 39.06 3.36 7.98
CA GLY A 251 37.86 4.16 8.25
C GLY A 251 36.66 3.78 7.39
N ASN A 252 35.54 4.48 7.57
CA ASN A 252 34.33 4.26 6.78
C ASN A 252 34.38 5.13 5.50
N PRO A 253 34.35 4.52 4.28
CA PRO A 253 34.42 5.26 3.01
C PRO A 253 33.33 6.31 2.84
N GLU A 254 32.12 6.06 3.35
CA GLU A 254 30.98 6.97 3.18
C GLU A 254 31.10 8.21 4.05
N ILE A 255 31.54 8.01 5.30
CA ILE A 255 31.81 9.12 6.22
C ILE A 255 32.93 9.98 5.66
N MET A 256 33.96 9.36 5.08
CA MET A 256 35.06 10.08 4.41
C MET A 256 34.60 10.80 3.15
N LYS A 257 33.74 10.19 2.33
CA LYS A 257 33.18 10.83 1.13
C LYS A 257 32.33 12.05 1.50
N ARG A 258 31.47 11.92 2.52
CA ARG A 258 30.65 13.04 3.04
C ARG A 258 31.51 14.16 3.64
N LYS A 259 32.50 13.81 4.47
CA LYS A 259 33.44 14.80 5.03
C LYS A 259 34.30 15.45 3.95
N GLY A 260 34.74 14.69 2.95
CA GLY A 260 35.51 15.18 1.80
C GLY A 260 34.70 16.16 0.95
N LEU A 261 33.46 15.79 0.59
CA LEU A 261 32.53 16.70 -0.09
C LEU A 261 32.28 17.97 0.72
N PHE A 262 32.05 17.86 2.02
CA PHE A 262 31.86 19.03 2.89
C PHE A 262 33.08 19.98 2.85
N ILE A 263 34.29 19.44 2.97
CA ILE A 263 35.53 20.23 2.91
C ILE A 263 35.71 20.89 1.53
N LEU A 264 35.40 20.17 0.46
CA LEU A 264 35.43 20.71 -0.90
C LEU A 264 34.49 21.90 -1.03
N HIS A 265 33.23 21.77 -0.59
CA HIS A 265 32.25 22.85 -0.65
C HIS A 265 32.61 24.06 0.23
N LYS A 266 33.15 23.80 1.42
CA LYS A 266 33.54 24.84 2.39
C LYS A 266 34.56 25.84 1.83
N HIS A 267 35.52 25.37 1.02
CA HIS A 267 36.63 26.22 0.54
C HIS A 267 36.41 26.85 -0.84
N ILE A 268 35.34 26.53 -1.55
CA ILE A 268 35.02 27.07 -2.88
C ILE A 268 34.94 28.60 -2.93
N PRO A 269 34.39 29.30 -1.91
CA PRO A 269 34.40 30.76 -1.90
C PRO A 269 35.79 31.40 -2.01
N LYS A 270 36.87 30.68 -1.68
CA LYS A 270 38.25 31.19 -1.85
C LYS A 270 38.60 31.47 -3.31
N ILE A 271 38.07 30.68 -4.24
CA ILE A 271 38.28 30.89 -5.68
C ILE A 271 37.68 32.22 -6.12
N ARG A 272 36.52 32.59 -5.56
CA ARG A 272 35.85 33.88 -5.82
C ARG A 272 36.72 35.05 -5.38
N ASN A 273 37.35 34.96 -4.21
CA ASN A 273 38.15 36.04 -3.64
C ASN A 273 39.39 36.39 -4.48
N MET A 274 39.91 35.43 -5.25
CA MET A 274 41.12 35.61 -6.07
C MET A 274 40.82 35.97 -7.54
N THR A 275 39.67 35.53 -8.04
CA THR A 275 39.30 35.65 -9.46
C THR A 275 38.22 36.69 -9.71
N ASN A 276 37.50 37.13 -8.68
CA ASN A 276 36.27 37.93 -8.77
C ASN A 276 35.15 37.28 -9.61
N LEU A 277 35.30 36.02 -10.02
CA LEU A 277 34.29 35.23 -10.70
C LEU A 277 33.49 34.44 -9.66
N LYS A 278 32.18 34.33 -9.86
CA LYS A 278 31.33 33.49 -8.99
C LYS A 278 31.56 32.00 -9.36
N PRO A 279 32.13 31.16 -8.48
CA PRO A 279 32.29 29.74 -8.77
C PRO A 279 30.93 29.04 -8.68
N ILE A 280 30.63 28.22 -9.68
CA ILE A 280 29.43 27.37 -9.77
C ILE A 280 29.91 25.93 -9.90
N ILE A 281 29.52 25.06 -8.98
CA ILE A 281 29.84 23.63 -9.06
C ILE A 281 28.84 23.00 -10.01
N LYS A 282 29.31 22.48 -11.14
CA LYS A 282 28.47 21.66 -12.04
C LYS A 282 28.43 20.22 -11.55
N ASP A 283 29.59 19.63 -11.26
CA ASP A 283 29.68 18.28 -10.71
C ASP A 283 31.00 18.05 -9.98
N PHE A 284 30.96 17.64 -8.71
CA PHE A 284 32.13 17.24 -7.93
C PHE A 284 32.01 15.76 -7.53
N LYS A 285 32.87 14.93 -8.10
CA LYS A 285 32.96 13.51 -7.80
C LYS A 285 34.08 13.26 -6.80
N VAL A 286 33.75 12.59 -5.69
CA VAL A 286 34.73 12.19 -4.68
C VAL A 286 34.78 10.67 -4.62
N ASN A 287 35.94 10.12 -4.95
CA ASN A 287 36.26 8.70 -4.88
C ASN A 287 37.15 8.47 -3.67
N VAL A 288 36.73 7.59 -2.76
CA VAL A 288 37.50 7.22 -1.57
C VAL A 288 38.03 5.79 -1.75
N VAL A 289 39.34 5.63 -1.64
CA VAL A 289 40.02 4.32 -1.72
C VAL A 289 40.53 3.97 -0.33
N ILE A 290 40.10 2.83 0.21
CA ILE A 290 40.56 2.29 1.50
C ILE A 290 41.22 0.94 1.24
N GLY A 291 42.55 0.88 1.36
CA GLY A 291 43.35 -0.30 0.97
C GLY A 291 43.28 -0.65 -0.53
N ASP A 292 43.48 -1.92 -0.90
CA ASP A 292 43.51 -2.44 -2.28
C ASP A 292 42.12 -2.74 -2.90
N LYS A 293 41.02 -2.28 -2.28
CA LYS A 293 39.68 -2.44 -2.85
C LYS A 293 39.10 -1.10 -3.24
N VAL A 294 39.06 -0.86 -4.56
CA VAL A 294 38.31 0.23 -5.18
C VAL A 294 36.83 -0.10 -5.07
N ALA A 295 36.16 0.39 -4.02
CA ALA A 295 34.70 0.47 -4.01
C ALA A 295 34.26 1.64 -4.90
N SER A 296 34.45 1.51 -6.22
CA SER A 296 33.78 2.40 -7.18
C SER A 296 32.31 2.01 -7.21
N MET A 297 31.50 2.79 -6.51
CA MET A 297 30.07 2.59 -6.41
C MET A 297 29.38 2.62 -7.80
N GLU A 298 29.90 3.31 -8.82
CA GLU A 298 29.16 3.43 -10.10
C GLU A 298 28.97 2.11 -10.87
N ALA A 299 29.89 1.14 -10.79
CA ALA A 299 29.73 -0.16 -11.47
C ALA A 299 28.77 -1.11 -10.73
N ARG A 300 28.61 -0.90 -9.41
CA ARG A 300 27.68 -1.66 -8.58
C ARG A 300 26.30 -0.99 -8.53
N GLU A 301 26.27 0.34 -8.50
CA GLU A 301 25.06 1.17 -8.52
C GLU A 301 24.34 1.11 -9.87
N ARG A 302 25.03 1.18 -11.03
CA ARG A 302 24.34 1.04 -12.32
C ARG A 302 23.85 -0.38 -12.59
N GLY A 303 24.51 -1.41 -12.06
CA GLY A 303 24.04 -2.80 -12.15
C GLY A 303 22.86 -3.09 -11.22
N GLU A 304 22.89 -2.59 -9.98
CA GLU A 304 21.89 -2.94 -8.95
C GLU A 304 20.64 -2.02 -8.99
N THR A 305 20.76 -0.75 -9.40
CA THR A 305 19.56 0.11 -9.58
C THR A 305 18.78 -0.18 -10.86
N THR A 306 19.42 -0.68 -11.91
CA THR A 306 18.72 -1.13 -13.12
C THR A 306 17.97 -2.43 -12.87
N LEU A 307 18.54 -3.36 -12.09
CA LEU A 307 17.88 -4.64 -11.76
C LEU A 307 16.65 -4.46 -10.84
N TRP A 308 16.66 -3.53 -9.87
CA TRP A 308 15.52 -3.35 -8.95
C TRP A 308 14.30 -2.68 -9.62
N ARG A 309 14.52 -1.76 -10.58
CA ARG A 309 13.41 -1.18 -11.37
C ARG A 309 12.77 -2.20 -12.32
N LEU A 310 13.48 -3.29 -12.66
CA LEU A 310 13.02 -4.34 -13.55
C LEU A 310 12.23 -5.45 -12.83
N THR A 311 12.44 -5.67 -11.53
CA THR A 311 11.67 -6.64 -10.72
C THR A 311 10.68 -5.93 -9.80
N ARG A 312 9.51 -5.56 -10.36
CA ARG A 312 8.38 -5.06 -9.55
C ARG A 312 8.06 -6.08 -8.45
N PRO A 313 8.02 -5.69 -7.16
CA PRO A 313 7.66 -6.60 -6.08
C PRO A 313 6.30 -7.25 -6.32
N PRO A 314 6.00 -8.42 -5.71
CA PRO A 314 4.68 -9.01 -5.82
C PRO A 314 3.61 -8.06 -5.25
N THR A 315 2.50 -7.91 -5.97
CA THR A 315 1.35 -7.14 -5.51
C THR A 315 0.46 -8.03 -4.68
N HIS A 316 0.24 -7.66 -3.43
CA HIS A 316 -0.62 -8.38 -2.50
C HIS A 316 -1.97 -7.68 -2.37
N GLN A 317 -3.05 -8.41 -2.66
CA GLN A 317 -4.39 -7.93 -2.34
C GLN A 317 -4.65 -8.11 -0.84
N LEU A 318 -4.88 -7.00 -0.12
CA LEU A 318 -5.13 -7.00 1.32
C LEU A 318 -6.62 -6.91 1.66
N ALA A 319 -7.41 -6.31 0.78
CA ALA A 319 -8.86 -6.19 0.82
C ALA A 319 -9.42 -6.11 -0.61
N PRO A 320 -10.74 -6.23 -0.84
CA PRO A 320 -11.33 -6.16 -2.19
C PRO A 320 -10.93 -4.91 -2.97
N ASN A 321 -10.75 -3.79 -2.28
CA ASN A 321 -10.40 -2.48 -2.81
C ASN A 321 -8.97 -2.04 -2.46
N LEU A 322 -8.11 -2.89 -1.87
CA LEU A 322 -6.78 -2.53 -1.38
C LEU A 322 -5.69 -3.47 -1.90
N TYR A 323 -4.73 -2.89 -2.60
CA TYR A 323 -3.58 -3.58 -3.20
C TYR A 323 -2.30 -2.95 -2.69
N LEU A 324 -1.38 -3.78 -2.18
CA LEU A 324 -0.09 -3.35 -1.67
C LEU A 324 1.03 -4.08 -2.42
N THR A 325 1.83 -3.34 -3.17
CA THR A 325 3.04 -3.84 -3.83
C THR A 325 4.23 -3.54 -2.95
N VAL A 326 4.81 -4.55 -2.31
CA VAL A 326 5.92 -4.37 -1.36
C VAL A 326 6.81 -5.61 -1.33
N ASP A 327 8.09 -5.42 -0.99
CA ASP A 327 9.00 -6.53 -0.72
C ASP A 327 8.44 -7.43 0.43
N PRO A 328 8.40 -8.76 0.24
CA PRO A 328 7.89 -9.70 1.25
C PRO A 328 8.50 -9.52 2.65
N ASN A 329 9.78 -9.12 2.74
CA ASN A 329 10.48 -8.94 4.02
C ASN A 329 9.94 -7.77 4.84
N PHE A 330 9.35 -6.76 4.19
CA PHE A 330 8.86 -5.54 4.83
C PHE A 330 7.33 -5.46 4.86
N LYS A 331 6.64 -6.45 4.28
CA LYS A 331 5.18 -6.51 4.17
C LYS A 331 4.46 -6.20 5.49
N GLN A 332 4.89 -6.79 6.59
CA GLN A 332 4.21 -6.64 7.90
C GLN A 332 4.08 -5.17 8.34
N TYR A 333 5.08 -4.34 8.05
CA TYR A 333 5.08 -2.93 8.42
C TYR A 333 4.11 -2.10 7.55
N PHE A 334 4.08 -2.37 6.24
CA PHE A 334 3.29 -1.60 5.28
C PHE A 334 1.81 -2.03 5.20
N VAL A 335 1.47 -3.24 5.68
CA VAL A 335 0.06 -3.68 5.78
C VAL A 335 -0.74 -2.80 6.74
N GLY A 336 -0.17 -2.43 7.89
CA GLY A 336 -0.82 -1.54 8.86
C GLY A 336 -1.08 -0.15 8.27
N PHE A 337 -0.07 0.41 7.61
CA PHE A 337 -0.17 1.66 6.87
C PHE A 337 -1.29 1.64 5.82
N ALA A 338 -1.31 0.60 4.98
CA ALA A 338 -2.27 0.49 3.89
C ALA A 338 -3.72 0.43 4.39
N ARG A 339 -3.98 -0.35 5.44
CA ARG A 339 -5.32 -0.47 6.06
C ARG A 339 -5.75 0.82 6.75
N MET A 340 -4.84 1.50 7.44
CA MET A 340 -5.13 2.75 8.13
C MET A 340 -5.44 3.88 7.14
N LEU A 341 -4.65 3.97 6.07
CA LEU A 341 -4.86 4.93 5.00
C LEU A 341 -6.22 4.72 4.31
N LEU A 342 -6.59 3.47 3.99
CA LEU A 342 -7.90 3.15 3.43
C LEU A 342 -9.04 3.63 4.34
N LYS A 343 -8.98 3.27 5.63
CA LYS A 343 -10.01 3.62 6.61
C LYS A 343 -10.18 5.13 6.76
N GLU A 344 -9.09 5.88 6.76
CA GLU A 344 -9.15 7.35 6.86
C GLU A 344 -9.68 8.03 5.59
N ILE A 345 -9.45 7.43 4.41
CA ILE A 345 -10.04 7.89 3.14
C ILE A 345 -11.55 7.63 3.13
N GLU A 346 -11.98 6.42 3.52
CA GLU A 346 -13.40 6.06 3.59
C GLU A 346 -14.17 6.91 4.63
N ASN A 347 -13.56 7.20 5.79
CA ASN A 347 -14.14 8.08 6.82
C ASN A 347 -14.40 9.52 6.33
N ARG A 348 -13.77 9.94 5.22
CA ARG A 348 -13.97 11.24 4.60
C ARG A 348 -15.05 11.24 3.52
N GLY A 349 -15.81 10.14 3.39
CA GLY A 349 -16.94 10.05 2.47
C GLY A 349 -16.54 9.71 1.02
N VAL A 350 -15.34 9.17 0.82
CA VAL A 350 -14.88 8.67 -0.49
C VAL A 350 -15.15 7.18 -0.58
N LEU A 351 -15.94 6.74 -1.55
CA LEU A 351 -16.08 5.33 -1.88
C LEU A 351 -14.86 4.89 -2.69
N VAL A 352 -13.99 4.10 -2.07
CA VAL A 352 -12.76 3.62 -2.71
C VAL A 352 -13.06 2.38 -3.55
N ASN A 353 -12.95 2.52 -4.87
CA ASN A 353 -13.07 1.39 -5.81
C ASN A 353 -11.77 0.59 -5.86
N ARG A 354 -10.62 1.28 -5.87
CA ARG A 354 -9.29 0.67 -5.92
C ARG A 354 -8.25 1.61 -5.33
N LEU A 355 -7.58 1.17 -4.27
CA LEU A 355 -6.41 1.82 -3.68
C LEU A 355 -5.20 0.93 -3.88
N GLU A 356 -4.28 1.39 -4.72
CA GLU A 356 -2.98 0.76 -4.95
C GLU A 356 -1.90 1.56 -4.22
N ILE A 357 -1.12 0.86 -3.41
CA ILE A 357 0.02 1.42 -2.71
C ILE A 357 1.23 0.64 -3.16
N GLU A 358 2.13 1.34 -3.84
CA GLU A 358 3.39 0.77 -4.31
C GLU A 358 4.51 1.28 -3.44
N VAL A 359 5.24 0.33 -2.84
CA VAL A 359 6.37 0.60 -1.99
C VAL A 359 7.60 0.10 -2.73
N PHE A 360 8.37 1.04 -3.27
CA PHE A 360 9.66 0.79 -3.89
C PHE A 360 10.77 1.05 -2.87
N GLY A 361 11.88 0.29 -2.97
CA GLY A 361 13.02 0.41 -2.05
C GLY A 361 13.11 -0.74 -1.04
N GLY A 362 14.09 -0.66 -0.14
CA GLY A 362 14.42 -1.77 0.77
C GLY A 362 15.82 -1.73 1.40
N LEU A 363 16.77 -0.98 0.83
CA LEU A 363 18.15 -0.95 1.31
C LEU A 363 18.40 0.19 2.32
N ARG A 364 18.02 1.43 2.00
CA ARG A 364 18.21 2.61 2.87
C ARG A 364 16.94 3.44 3.08
N GLU A 365 16.08 3.43 2.08
CA GLU A 365 14.90 4.28 2.01
C GLU A 365 13.79 3.55 1.26
N PHE A 366 12.56 3.95 1.56
CA PHE A 366 11.34 3.48 0.94
C PHE A 366 10.62 4.66 0.29
N GLU A 367 10.22 4.45 -0.95
CA GLU A 367 9.43 5.35 -1.75
C GLU A 367 8.02 4.78 -1.86
N ILE A 368 7.02 5.55 -1.43
CA ILE A 368 5.61 5.17 -1.53
C ILE A 368 4.94 5.95 -2.66
N ASN A 369 4.34 5.23 -3.59
CA ASN A 369 3.42 5.75 -4.60
C ASN A 369 2.00 5.28 -4.29
N ILE A 370 1.04 6.18 -4.33
CA ILE A 370 -0.35 5.91 -3.96
C ILE A 370 -1.23 6.24 -5.16
N HIS A 371 -1.97 5.25 -5.66
CA HIS A 371 -2.97 5.44 -6.71
C HIS A 371 -4.35 5.12 -6.15
N LEU A 372 -5.19 6.14 -6.03
CA LEU A 372 -6.56 6.02 -5.58
C LEU A 372 -7.53 6.20 -6.74
N ARG A 373 -8.40 5.22 -6.96
CA ARG A 373 -9.60 5.33 -7.78
C ARG A 373 -10.83 5.22 -6.90
N GLY A 374 -11.73 6.19 -6.97
CA GLY A 374 -12.93 6.20 -6.14
C GLY A 374 -14.01 7.14 -6.62
N LYS A 375 -15.10 7.20 -5.86
CA LYS A 375 -16.26 8.06 -6.10
C LYS A 375 -16.46 8.94 -4.88
N ALA A 376 -16.57 10.24 -5.09
CA ALA A 376 -16.85 11.23 -4.05
C ALA A 376 -17.99 12.16 -4.51
N ARG A 377 -18.89 12.55 -3.59
CA ARG A 377 -20.01 13.45 -3.90
C ARG A 377 -19.60 14.92 -3.87
N ASP A 378 -18.87 15.31 -2.82
CA ASP A 378 -18.65 16.73 -2.48
C ASP A 378 -17.16 17.11 -2.38
N VAL A 379 -16.25 16.27 -2.89
CA VAL A 379 -14.80 16.48 -2.75
C VAL A 379 -14.13 16.57 -4.11
N ASP A 380 -13.46 17.69 -4.37
CA ASP A 380 -12.66 17.89 -5.57
C ASP A 380 -11.38 17.05 -5.55
N GLU A 381 -10.96 16.54 -6.73
CA GLU A 381 -9.74 15.73 -6.90
C GLU A 381 -8.48 16.36 -6.30
N PRO A 382 -8.15 17.66 -6.53
CA PRO A 382 -6.92 18.26 -6.01
C PRO A 382 -6.96 18.40 -4.49
N VAL A 383 -8.15 18.68 -3.93
CA VAL A 383 -8.35 18.79 -2.48
C VAL A 383 -8.21 17.42 -1.83
N LEU A 384 -8.75 16.37 -2.45
CA LEU A 384 -8.59 15.00 -1.99
C LEU A 384 -7.13 14.54 -2.08
N GLN A 385 -6.44 14.84 -3.17
CA GLN A 385 -5.03 14.52 -3.37
C GLN A 385 -4.14 15.18 -2.31
N ALA A 386 -4.34 16.47 -2.02
CA ALA A 386 -3.62 17.18 -0.96
C ALA A 386 -3.89 16.57 0.43
N ASN A 387 -5.15 16.20 0.70
CA ASN A 387 -5.53 15.53 1.93
C ASN A 387 -4.85 14.16 2.07
N ILE A 388 -4.90 13.32 1.04
CA ILE A 388 -4.27 11.99 1.05
C ILE A 388 -2.76 12.13 1.20
N LEU A 389 -2.13 13.08 0.51
CA LEU A 389 -0.71 13.38 0.66
C LEU A 389 -0.36 13.74 2.11
N SER A 390 -1.20 14.55 2.77
CA SER A 390 -0.97 14.91 4.18
C SER A 390 -1.12 13.72 5.14
N LEU A 391 -2.13 12.87 4.93
CA LEU A 391 -2.36 11.67 5.73
C LEU A 391 -1.24 10.66 5.53
N ALA A 392 -0.89 10.40 4.28
CA ALA A 392 0.21 9.52 3.93
C ALA A 392 1.52 10.01 4.55
N LYS A 393 1.85 11.31 4.48
CA LYS A 393 3.10 11.87 5.05
C LYS A 393 3.18 11.69 6.57
N ARG A 394 2.04 11.85 7.25
CA ARG A 394 1.94 11.59 8.69
C ARG A 394 2.26 10.12 9.00
N HIS A 395 1.59 9.19 8.32
CA HIS A 395 1.79 7.76 8.54
C HIS A 395 3.18 7.27 8.08
N ALA A 396 3.76 7.85 7.03
CA ALA A 396 5.12 7.56 6.58
C ALA A 396 6.18 8.02 7.60
N SER A 397 5.92 9.13 8.30
CA SER A 397 6.78 9.59 9.40
C SER A 397 6.74 8.65 10.60
N GLU A 398 5.60 8.04 10.87
CA GLU A 398 5.45 7.00 11.90
C GLU A 398 6.14 5.69 11.47
N LEU A 399 5.95 5.26 10.22
CA LEU A 399 6.65 4.11 9.64
C LEU A 399 8.17 4.27 9.67
N THR A 400 8.69 5.47 9.41
CA THR A 400 10.14 5.76 9.47
C THR A 400 10.72 5.41 10.85
N LYS A 401 9.98 5.70 11.93
CA LYS A 401 10.40 5.36 13.31
C LYS A 401 10.38 3.86 13.58
N ILE A 402 9.42 3.13 13.00
CA ILE A 402 9.23 1.69 13.22
C ILE A 402 10.24 0.88 12.40
N VAL A 403 10.43 1.23 11.13
CA VAL A 403 11.27 0.47 10.20
C VAL A 403 12.75 0.88 10.31
N GLY A 404 13.06 2.02 10.96
CA GLY A 404 14.43 2.53 11.12
C GLY A 404 15.08 2.97 9.80
N LYS A 405 14.26 3.15 8.75
CA LYS A 405 14.67 3.55 7.39
C LYS A 405 13.80 4.73 6.97
N TYR A 406 14.36 5.62 6.14
CA TYR A 406 13.62 6.80 5.69
C TYR A 406 12.48 6.40 4.74
N VAL A 407 11.24 6.75 5.07
CA VAL A 407 10.06 6.48 4.25
C VAL A 407 9.50 7.81 3.77
N TRP A 408 9.37 7.97 2.46
CA TRP A 408 8.81 9.18 1.87
C TRP A 408 7.81 8.85 0.76
N ILE A 409 6.93 9.81 0.46
CA ILE A 409 5.90 9.66 -0.56
C ILE A 409 6.33 10.45 -1.78
N ASN A 410 6.43 9.76 -2.91
CA ASN A 410 6.84 10.35 -4.16
C ASN A 410 5.62 10.87 -4.93
N ASN A 411 4.66 10.00 -5.23
CA ASN A 411 3.45 10.39 -5.93
C ASN A 411 2.15 9.95 -5.25
N VAL A 412 1.12 10.78 -5.39
CA VAL A 412 -0.27 10.47 -5.01
C VAL A 412 -1.14 10.82 -6.20
N ASP A 413 -1.62 9.82 -6.94
CA ASP A 413 -2.57 10.00 -8.02
C ASP A 413 -3.98 9.69 -7.53
N VAL A 414 -4.90 10.60 -7.80
CA VAL A 414 -6.32 10.46 -7.45
C VAL A 414 -7.12 10.57 -8.72
N SER A 415 -7.97 9.58 -8.99
CA SER A 415 -8.96 9.63 -10.05
C SER A 415 -10.34 9.45 -9.43
N LEU A 416 -11.15 10.51 -9.47
CA LEU A 416 -12.52 10.50 -8.98
C LEU A 416 -13.49 10.39 -10.15
N GLU A 417 -14.31 9.35 -10.13
CA GLU A 417 -15.48 9.28 -10.99
C GLU A 417 -16.64 10.02 -10.31
N LYS A 418 -17.31 10.91 -11.04
CA LYS A 418 -18.57 11.49 -10.56
C LYS A 418 -19.60 10.36 -10.48
N PRO A 419 -20.17 10.05 -9.31
CA PRO A 419 -21.15 8.99 -9.19
C PRO A 419 -22.41 9.35 -9.98
N LEU A 420 -22.90 8.43 -10.82
CA LEU A 420 -24.31 8.43 -11.21
C LEU A 420 -25.12 8.18 -9.91
N GLU A 421 -26.18 8.96 -9.68
CA GLU A 421 -27.01 8.93 -8.46
C GLU A 421 -27.52 7.52 -8.09
N THR A 422 -27.45 6.57 -9.03
CA THR A 422 -27.94 5.20 -8.95
C THR A 422 -27.01 4.17 -8.29
N GLU A 423 -25.73 4.45 -8.00
CA GLU A 423 -24.79 3.36 -7.59
C GLU A 423 -24.54 3.23 -6.08
N PHE A 424 -24.93 4.23 -5.28
CA PHE A 424 -25.08 4.02 -3.82
C PHE A 424 -26.25 3.06 -3.49
N SER A 425 -27.02 2.69 -4.52
CA SER A 425 -28.23 1.89 -4.44
C SER A 425 -27.98 0.40 -4.25
N ALA A 426 -26.83 -0.23 -4.45
CA ALA A 426 -26.78 -1.71 -4.37
C ALA A 426 -27.12 -2.26 -2.95
N LYS A 427 -26.55 -1.66 -1.89
CA LYS A 427 -26.92 -1.97 -0.50
C LYS A 427 -28.27 -1.38 -0.10
N ALA A 428 -28.64 -0.21 -0.65
CA ALA A 428 -29.95 0.39 -0.40
C ALA A 428 -31.10 -0.31 -1.16
N ALA A 429 -30.81 -1.00 -2.26
CA ALA A 429 -31.72 -1.78 -3.11
C ALA A 429 -31.91 -3.18 -2.53
N GLU A 430 -30.89 -3.75 -1.89
CA GLU A 430 -31.09 -4.92 -1.02
C GLU A 430 -31.98 -4.59 0.18
N VAL A 431 -31.76 -3.42 0.81
CA VAL A 431 -32.60 -2.94 1.90
C VAL A 431 -34.00 -2.54 1.40
N LEU A 432 -34.14 -1.96 0.21
CA LEU A 432 -35.43 -1.63 -0.41
C LEU A 432 -36.16 -2.88 -0.90
N LYS A 433 -35.48 -3.92 -1.39
CA LYS A 433 -36.10 -5.21 -1.73
C LYS A 433 -36.60 -5.93 -0.48
N LYS A 434 -35.79 -5.99 0.58
CA LYS A 434 -36.26 -6.51 1.89
C LYS A 434 -37.39 -5.66 2.46
N LYS A 435 -37.36 -4.35 2.24
CA LYS A 435 -38.43 -3.43 2.66
C LYS A 435 -39.69 -3.60 1.80
N GLU A 436 -39.59 -3.84 0.50
CA GLU A 436 -40.72 -4.15 -0.39
C GLU A 436 -41.33 -5.53 -0.08
N GLU A 437 -40.50 -6.51 0.31
CA GLU A 437 -40.98 -7.81 0.79
C GLU A 437 -41.74 -7.66 2.11
N ILE A 438 -41.18 -6.89 3.06
CA ILE A 438 -41.88 -6.54 4.31
C ILE A 438 -43.13 -5.70 4.04
N GLU A 439 -43.12 -4.76 3.09
CA GLU A 439 -44.28 -3.95 2.72
C GLU A 439 -45.36 -4.78 2.05
N LYS A 440 -45.02 -5.80 1.24
CA LYS A 440 -45.98 -6.76 0.68
C LYS A 440 -46.54 -7.71 1.72
N GLU A 441 -45.72 -8.11 2.69
CA GLU A 441 -46.14 -8.97 3.80
C GLU A 441 -47.04 -8.18 4.77
N VAL A 442 -46.71 -6.91 5.03
CA VAL A 442 -47.50 -5.98 5.82
C VAL A 442 -48.76 -5.53 5.06
N GLU A 443 -48.74 -5.36 3.74
CA GLU A 443 -49.95 -5.12 2.92
C GLU A 443 -50.88 -6.33 2.92
N LYS A 444 -50.34 -7.56 2.90
CA LYS A 444 -51.12 -8.78 3.09
C LYS A 444 -51.77 -8.80 4.47
N LEU A 445 -51.01 -8.53 5.52
CA LEU A 445 -51.50 -8.49 6.90
C LEU A 445 -52.52 -7.35 7.13
N LEU A 446 -52.37 -6.20 6.46
CA LEU A 446 -53.30 -5.07 6.52
C LEU A 446 -54.57 -5.31 5.71
N LYS A 447 -54.48 -6.02 4.57
CA LYS A 447 -55.66 -6.46 3.79
C LYS A 447 -56.42 -7.58 4.50
N GLU A 448 -55.73 -8.50 5.17
CA GLU A 448 -56.34 -9.55 5.99
C GLU A 448 -56.99 -8.98 7.27
N ALA A 449 -56.51 -7.84 7.79
CA ALA A 449 -57.07 -7.16 8.96
C ALA A 449 -58.20 -6.16 8.63
N GLY A 450 -58.42 -5.80 7.36
CA GLY A 450 -59.60 -5.04 6.89
C GLY A 450 -59.79 -3.63 7.49
N ILE A 451 -58.72 -2.82 7.59
CA ILE A 451 -58.83 -1.44 8.13
C ILE A 451 -58.08 -0.45 7.22
N GLU A 452 -58.82 0.24 6.35
CA GLU A 452 -58.28 1.27 5.42
C GLU A 452 -58.03 2.64 6.06
N GLU A 453 -58.39 2.86 7.33
CA GLU A 453 -58.34 4.19 7.98
C GLU A 453 -56.96 4.58 8.57
N LEU A 454 -55.96 3.69 8.55
CA LEU A 454 -54.67 3.98 9.20
C LEU A 454 -53.64 4.68 8.32
N LYS A 455 -53.83 4.84 7.00
CA LYS A 455 -52.82 5.51 6.14
C LYS A 455 -52.56 6.95 6.58
N TYR A 456 -53.61 7.68 6.96
CA TYR A 456 -53.52 9.06 7.46
C TYR A 456 -52.90 9.13 8.87
N LEU A 457 -53.26 8.20 9.76
CA LEU A 457 -52.69 8.12 11.11
C LEU A 457 -51.22 7.69 11.12
N VAL A 458 -50.78 6.93 10.11
CA VAL A 458 -49.37 6.50 9.97
C VAL A 458 -48.50 7.66 9.48
N GLU A 459 -48.97 8.49 8.56
CA GLU A 459 -48.21 9.70 8.16
C GLU A 459 -48.15 10.75 9.27
N ASP A 460 -49.23 10.99 9.98
CA ASP A 460 -49.23 11.91 11.13
C ASP A 460 -48.41 11.38 12.31
N LYS A 461 -48.48 10.07 12.61
CA LYS A 461 -47.58 9.46 13.60
C LYS A 461 -46.12 9.49 13.14
N LYS A 462 -45.83 9.32 11.85
CA LYS A 462 -44.47 9.38 11.30
C LYS A 462 -43.89 10.80 11.42
N ARG A 463 -44.67 11.84 11.10
CA ARG A 463 -44.26 13.24 11.33
C ARG A 463 -44.12 13.56 12.81
N SER A 464 -44.99 13.04 13.68
CA SER A 464 -44.88 13.23 15.14
C SER A 464 -43.65 12.50 15.72
N LEU A 465 -43.30 11.32 15.19
CA LEU A 465 -42.12 10.57 15.64
C LEU A 465 -40.82 11.22 15.16
N GLU A 466 -40.77 11.68 13.91
CA GLU A 466 -39.61 12.42 13.38
C GLU A 466 -39.36 13.72 14.17
N THR A 467 -40.41 14.48 14.47
CA THR A 467 -40.31 15.69 15.30
C THR A 467 -39.95 15.38 16.75
N THR A 468 -40.44 14.28 17.34
CA THR A 468 -40.10 13.87 18.71
C THR A 468 -38.66 13.38 18.83
N ILE A 469 -38.14 12.65 17.84
CA ILE A 469 -36.74 12.17 17.82
C ILE A 469 -35.76 13.33 17.61
N ILE A 470 -36.10 14.28 16.74
CA ILE A 470 -35.28 15.48 16.55
C ILE A 470 -35.34 16.36 17.80
N ALA A 471 -36.51 16.53 18.43
CA ALA A 471 -36.65 17.29 19.66
C ALA A 471 -35.89 16.66 20.84
N SER A 472 -35.86 15.33 20.97
CA SER A 472 -35.11 14.65 22.04
C SER A 472 -33.59 14.82 21.89
N ARG A 473 -33.07 14.73 20.65
CA ARG A 473 -31.65 14.99 20.34
C ARG A 473 -31.28 16.44 20.60
N ILE A 474 -32.12 17.38 20.19
CA ILE A 474 -31.90 18.81 20.42
C ILE A 474 -31.90 19.13 21.91
N ASN A 475 -32.87 18.61 22.67
CA ASN A 475 -32.95 18.85 24.11
C ASN A 475 -31.75 18.26 24.86
N SER A 476 -31.30 17.05 24.47
CA SER A 476 -30.09 16.44 25.03
C SER A 476 -28.84 17.25 24.70
N ALA A 477 -28.68 17.72 23.46
CA ALA A 477 -27.57 18.55 23.04
C ALA A 477 -27.55 19.90 23.76
N VAL A 478 -28.70 20.54 23.97
CA VAL A 478 -28.79 21.82 24.70
C VAL A 478 -28.49 21.64 26.18
N GLN A 479 -28.93 20.52 26.79
CA GLN A 479 -28.64 20.25 28.19
C GLN A 479 -27.14 19.98 28.41
N ASP A 480 -26.54 19.14 27.58
CA ASP A 480 -25.09 18.85 27.62
C ASP A 480 -24.28 20.13 27.36
N LEU A 481 -24.72 20.99 26.43
CA LEU A 481 -24.12 22.31 26.21
C LEU A 481 -24.16 23.17 27.48
N LYS A 482 -25.29 23.22 28.20
CA LYS A 482 -25.43 24.01 29.43
C LYS A 482 -24.51 23.49 30.53
N GLU A 483 -24.48 22.18 30.75
CA GLU A 483 -23.68 21.54 31.79
C GLU A 483 -22.17 21.75 31.52
N ARG A 484 -21.69 21.43 30.32
CA ARG A 484 -20.27 21.61 29.96
C ARG A 484 -19.83 23.07 30.00
N LEU A 485 -20.67 24.00 29.52
CA LEU A 485 -20.38 25.43 29.62
C LEU A 485 -20.30 25.89 31.08
N GLN A 486 -21.19 25.42 31.94
CA GLN A 486 -21.21 25.78 33.35
C GLN A 486 -19.97 25.24 34.09
N ASP A 487 -19.49 24.05 33.75
CA ASP A 487 -18.34 23.45 34.42
C ASP A 487 -17.01 23.99 33.91
N GLU A 488 -16.82 24.12 32.60
CA GLU A 488 -15.55 24.63 32.08
C GLU A 488 -15.38 26.13 32.33
N LEU A 489 -16.44 26.94 32.30
CA LEU A 489 -16.30 28.37 32.59
C LEU A 489 -15.97 28.66 34.06
N LYS A 490 -16.27 27.74 34.99
CA LYS A 490 -15.78 27.83 36.39
C LYS A 490 -14.27 27.61 36.50
N THR A 491 -13.66 26.92 35.55
CA THR A 491 -12.21 26.62 35.56
C THR A 491 -11.35 27.77 35.08
N ILE A 492 -11.94 28.89 34.65
CA ILE A 492 -11.18 30.07 34.22
C ILE A 492 -10.40 30.62 35.42
N PRO A 493 -9.06 30.68 35.34
CA PRO A 493 -8.25 31.15 36.46
C PRO A 493 -8.59 32.62 36.79
N ARG A 494 -8.78 32.90 38.07
CA ARG A 494 -9.05 34.25 38.62
C ARG A 494 -10.36 34.90 38.15
N ALA A 495 -11.30 34.11 37.64
CA ALA A 495 -12.66 34.53 37.33
C ALA A 495 -13.67 33.52 37.88
N ASN A 496 -14.68 33.99 38.61
CA ASN A 496 -15.78 33.16 39.09
C ASN A 496 -17.01 33.34 38.20
N LEU A 497 -17.56 32.24 37.71
CA LEU A 497 -18.84 32.25 36.99
C LEU A 497 -19.98 32.57 37.96
N ARG A 498 -20.66 33.70 37.75
CA ARG A 498 -21.85 34.06 38.53
C ARG A 498 -23.10 33.40 37.97
N TRP A 499 -23.29 33.53 36.66
CA TRP A 499 -24.41 32.91 35.96
C TRP A 499 -24.11 32.79 34.47
N ILE A 500 -24.77 31.82 33.85
CA ILE A 500 -24.80 31.65 32.40
C ILE A 500 -26.25 31.45 31.98
N LYS A 501 -26.68 32.18 30.95
CA LYS A 501 -27.99 32.08 30.34
C LYS A 501 -27.83 31.60 28.90
N VAL A 502 -28.45 30.48 28.61
CA VAL A 502 -28.44 29.83 27.29
C VAL A 502 -29.89 29.77 26.79
N ASN A 503 -30.25 30.67 25.89
CA ASN A 503 -31.53 30.60 25.16
C ASN A 503 -31.25 30.03 23.77
N TYR A 504 -32.21 29.32 23.20
CA TYR A 504 -32.04 28.71 21.89
C TYR A 504 -33.33 28.75 21.06
N GLU A 505 -33.17 28.81 19.76
CA GLU A 505 -34.23 28.71 18.74
C GLU A 505 -33.89 27.54 17.81
N THR A 506 -34.90 26.79 17.39
CA THR A 506 -34.71 25.58 16.57
C THR A 506 -35.29 25.77 15.18
N ASN A 507 -34.48 25.49 14.16
CA ASN A 507 -34.90 25.44 12.76
C ASN A 507 -34.45 24.09 12.17
N GLY A 508 -35.29 23.06 12.32
CA GLY A 508 -34.95 21.70 11.92
C GLY A 508 -33.79 21.13 12.75
N ASN A 509 -32.70 20.70 12.10
CA ASN A 509 -31.49 20.18 12.77
C ASN A 509 -30.43 21.27 13.08
N VAL A 510 -30.81 22.55 12.99
CA VAL A 510 -29.96 23.69 13.31
C VAL A 510 -30.48 24.37 14.58
N ILE A 511 -29.61 24.49 15.59
CA ILE A 511 -29.88 25.19 16.84
C ILE A 511 -29.18 26.54 16.81
N GLU A 512 -29.94 27.62 16.87
CA GLU A 512 -29.41 28.97 17.04
C GLU A 512 -29.38 29.32 18.54
N VAL A 513 -28.20 29.61 19.08
CA VAL A 513 -28.01 29.84 20.52
C VAL A 513 -27.67 31.29 20.80
N LEU A 514 -28.33 31.84 21.82
CA LEU A 514 -28.10 33.14 22.42
C LEU A 514 -27.46 32.90 23.80
N LEU A 515 -26.17 33.21 23.90
CA LEU A 515 -25.36 32.97 25.09
C LEU A 515 -25.04 34.29 25.80
N GLU A 516 -25.41 34.36 27.08
CA GLU A 516 -25.02 35.44 27.98
C GLU A 516 -24.32 34.84 29.19
N ALA A 517 -23.08 35.26 29.46
CA ALA A 517 -22.31 34.79 30.61
C ALA A 517 -21.80 35.98 31.42
N SER A 518 -21.91 35.88 32.76
CA SER A 518 -21.34 36.86 33.69
C SER A 518 -20.25 36.23 34.53
N LEU A 519 -19.03 36.76 34.37
CA LEU A 519 -17.83 36.37 35.09
C LEU A 519 -17.43 37.50 36.04
N ALA A 520 -17.18 37.19 37.31
CA ALA A 520 -16.65 38.14 38.29
C ALA A 520 -15.14 37.94 38.43
N LYS A 521 -14.37 39.01 38.27
CA LYS A 521 -12.93 38.98 38.49
C LYS A 521 -12.63 38.81 39.98
N MET A 522 -11.75 37.89 40.32
CA MET A 522 -11.26 37.77 41.70
C MET A 522 -10.12 38.77 41.92
N GLU A 523 -10.32 39.70 42.86
CA GLU A 523 -9.27 40.57 43.37
C GLU A 523 -8.65 39.89 44.60
N GLU A 524 -7.35 39.57 44.56
CA GLU A 524 -6.62 39.12 45.74
C GLU A 524 -6.18 40.35 46.54
N GLU A 525 -6.74 40.53 47.75
CA GLU A 525 -6.22 41.47 48.74
C GLU A 525 -4.88 40.93 49.27
N GLY A 526 -3.77 41.40 48.70
CA GLY A 526 -2.42 41.04 49.14
C GLY A 526 -1.34 41.83 48.40
N LEU A 527 -0.15 41.91 48.98
CA LEU A 527 1.00 42.71 48.51
C LEU A 527 1.47 42.41 47.06
N PHE A 528 0.96 41.33 46.43
CA PHE A 528 1.23 40.95 45.03
C PHE A 528 0.08 41.25 44.04
N GLY A 529 -1.04 41.84 44.50
CA GLY A 529 -2.23 42.10 43.67
C GLY A 529 -2.02 43.09 42.51
N ALA A 530 -1.05 44.01 42.63
CA ALA A 530 -0.78 45.02 41.60
C ALA A 530 -0.04 44.48 40.36
N LEU A 531 0.72 43.39 40.49
CA LEU A 531 1.62 42.88 39.44
C LEU A 531 1.02 41.72 38.62
N SER A 532 -0.18 41.23 38.98
CA SER A 532 -0.77 40.05 38.34
C SER A 532 -2.23 40.26 37.91
N SER A 533 -2.60 41.49 37.60
CA SER A 533 -3.94 41.82 37.11
C SER A 533 -4.14 41.27 35.68
N ILE A 534 -4.70 40.07 35.58
CA ILE A 534 -5.24 39.58 34.31
C ILE A 534 -6.28 40.61 33.83
N SER A 535 -6.12 41.11 32.60
CA SER A 535 -7.03 42.11 32.04
C SER A 535 -8.41 41.49 31.83
N SER A 536 -9.47 42.30 31.99
CA SER A 536 -10.84 41.85 31.75
C SER A 536 -11.04 41.35 30.30
N GLU A 537 -10.22 41.84 29.37
CA GLU A 537 -10.17 41.37 27.98
C GLU A 537 -9.61 39.95 27.86
N GLU A 538 -8.58 39.60 28.63
CA GLU A 538 -7.99 38.26 28.61
C GLU A 538 -8.97 37.21 29.15
N ILE A 539 -9.74 37.55 30.20
CA ILE A 539 -10.82 36.71 30.73
C ILE A 539 -11.92 36.53 29.68
N ARG A 540 -12.32 37.61 29.01
CA ARG A 540 -13.33 37.57 27.94
C ARG A 540 -12.87 36.73 26.74
N ARG A 541 -11.60 36.84 26.34
CA ARG A 541 -11.00 36.06 25.26
C ARG A 541 -11.04 34.56 25.57
N ARG A 542 -10.55 34.17 26.75
CA ARG A 542 -10.54 32.77 27.18
C ARG A 542 -11.95 32.18 27.31
N ALA A 543 -12.90 32.95 27.83
CA ALA A 543 -14.29 32.53 27.89
C ALA A 543 -14.88 32.31 26.49
N THR A 544 -14.55 33.17 25.53
CA THR A 544 -14.99 33.02 24.12
C THR A 544 -14.39 31.76 23.47
N GLU A 545 -13.11 31.49 23.72
CA GLU A 545 -12.43 30.28 23.22
C GLU A 545 -13.03 28.99 23.79
N ILE A 546 -13.30 28.96 25.10
CA ILE A 546 -13.95 27.83 25.77
C ILE A 546 -15.37 27.60 25.21
N ILE A 547 -16.16 28.66 25.08
CA ILE A 547 -17.53 28.58 24.54
C ILE A 547 -17.53 28.05 23.10
N THR A 548 -16.66 28.58 22.24
CA THR A 548 -16.58 28.15 20.83
C THR A 548 -16.05 26.73 20.68
N ARG A 549 -15.15 26.27 21.57
CA ARG A 549 -14.69 24.89 21.63
C ARG A 549 -15.84 23.95 22.01
N ILE A 550 -16.52 24.21 23.13
CA ILE A 550 -17.61 23.34 23.62
C ILE A 550 -18.73 23.23 22.60
N ILE A 551 -19.10 24.34 21.94
CA ILE A 551 -20.12 24.30 20.87
C ILE A 551 -19.73 23.36 19.73
N ARG A 552 -18.44 23.34 19.34
CA ARG A 552 -17.96 22.43 18.28
C ARG A 552 -17.95 20.97 18.74
N GLU A 553 -17.65 20.72 20.01
CA GLU A 553 -17.65 19.38 20.59
C GLU A 553 -19.07 18.83 20.72
N VAL A 554 -19.98 19.57 21.34
CA VAL A 554 -21.39 19.18 21.48
C VAL A 554 -22.08 19.04 20.11
N SER A 555 -21.73 19.89 19.15
CA SER A 555 -22.24 19.77 17.77
C SER A 555 -21.81 18.47 17.09
N ARG A 556 -20.58 17.97 17.38
CA ARG A 556 -20.08 16.69 16.86
C ARG A 556 -20.69 15.50 17.60
N ASP A 557 -20.76 15.56 18.93
CA ASP A 557 -21.24 14.47 19.78
C ASP A 557 -22.70 14.14 19.50
N HIS A 558 -23.55 15.16 19.31
CA HIS A 558 -24.99 14.98 19.09
C HIS A 558 -25.42 15.06 17.61
N GLN A 559 -24.48 15.28 16.68
CA GLN A 559 -24.75 15.45 15.24
C GLN A 559 -25.76 16.56 14.91
N VAL A 560 -25.77 17.63 15.72
CA VAL A 560 -26.65 18.79 15.53
C VAL A 560 -25.81 20.02 15.18
N GLN A 561 -26.25 20.85 14.24
CA GLN A 561 -25.51 22.06 13.89
C GLN A 561 -25.87 23.20 14.85
N ILE A 562 -24.93 23.60 15.71
CA ILE A 562 -25.13 24.69 16.67
C ILE A 562 -24.49 25.97 16.14
N ARG A 563 -25.27 27.05 16.00
CA ARG A 563 -24.81 28.37 15.55
C ARG A 563 -25.00 29.41 16.64
N ILE A 564 -23.97 30.23 16.87
CA ILE A 564 -24.05 31.35 17.82
C ILE A 564 -24.73 32.53 17.12
N LYS A 565 -25.94 32.89 17.58
CA LYS A 565 -26.66 34.07 17.09
C LYS A 565 -26.21 35.33 17.81
N ARG A 566 -25.97 35.23 19.12
CA ARG A 566 -25.44 36.31 19.96
C ARG A 566 -24.63 35.74 21.10
N LEU A 567 -23.47 36.32 21.36
CA LEU A 567 -22.60 36.00 22.49
C LEU A 567 -22.29 37.29 23.25
N ASN A 568 -22.67 37.34 24.52
CA ASN A 568 -22.38 38.47 25.39
C ASN A 568 -21.69 37.99 26.68
N ILE A 569 -20.46 38.46 26.92
CA ILE A 569 -19.66 38.06 28.09
C ILE A 569 -19.37 39.31 28.92
N LEU A 570 -20.06 39.40 30.05
CA LEU A 570 -19.91 40.48 31.02
C LEU A 570 -18.85 40.07 32.05
N VAL A 571 -17.70 40.74 32.02
CA VAL A 571 -16.67 40.61 33.06
C VAL A 571 -16.83 41.79 34.00
N ARG A 572 -17.12 41.52 35.27
CA ARG A 572 -17.33 42.52 36.32
C ARG A 572 -16.23 42.47 37.36
#